data_AF-A0A967HWM6-F1
#
_entry.id   AF-A0A967HWM6-F1
#
_cell.length_a   1.000
_cell.length_b   1.000
_cell.length_c   1.000
_cell.angle_alpha   90.00
_cell.angle_beta   90.00
_cell.angle_gamma   90.00
#
_symmetry.space_group_name_H-M   'P 1'
#
loop_
_entity.id
_entity.type
_entity.pdbx_description
1 polymer ?
#
loop_
_entity_poly.entity_id
_entity_poly.type
_entity_poly.pdbx_seq_one_letter_code
_entity_poly.pdbx_strand_id
1 'polypeptide(L)'
;LFFAYDKAQGGLQFVEKVLWVESMGIYYFNAADGFNLPMLMLTGIVLFTGVLTMWELEVRVKEFFAFTFLLVAGVFGVFMSMDLFFI
;
A
#
# COMPACT_ATOMS: atom_id res chain seq x y z
N LEU A 1 11.03 0.37 3.81
CA LEU A 1 10.35 -0.93 4.07
C LEU A 1 11.25 -2.10 3.73
N PHE A 2 11.49 -2.41 2.45
CA PHE A 2 12.20 -3.64 2.06
C PHE A 2 13.59 -3.83 2.69
N PHE A 3 14.43 -2.78 2.74
CA PHE A 3 15.76 -2.85 3.37
C PHE A 3 15.75 -2.82 4.91
N ALA A 4 14.66 -2.34 5.50
CA ALA A 4 14.52 -2.21 6.94
C ALA A 4 13.81 -3.42 7.58
N TYR A 5 13.32 -4.36 6.77
CA TYR A 5 12.68 -5.58 7.25
C TYR A 5 13.72 -6.58 7.74
N ASP A 6 13.59 -7.01 8.99
CA ASP A 6 14.45 -8.00 9.60
C ASP A 6 14.00 -9.41 9.20
N LYS A 7 14.74 -10.02 8.28
CA LYS A 7 14.47 -11.38 7.78
C LYS A 7 14.73 -12.47 8.82
N ALA A 8 15.50 -12.18 9.87
CA ALA A 8 15.85 -13.15 10.91
C ALA A 8 14.77 -13.24 12.00
N GLN A 9 14.12 -12.13 12.35
CA GLN A 9 12.95 -12.15 13.25
C GLN A 9 11.72 -12.76 12.58
N GLY A 10 11.50 -12.48 11.29
CA GLY A 10 10.29 -12.90 10.58
C GLY A 10 9.01 -12.31 11.19
N GLY A 11 7.86 -12.80 10.72
CA GLY A 11 6.54 -12.36 11.21
C GLY A 11 6.11 -10.97 10.74
N LEU A 12 5.15 -10.39 11.46
CA LEU A 12 4.58 -9.08 11.16
C LEU A 12 5.47 -7.98 11.75
N GLN A 13 5.98 -7.11 10.88
CA GLN A 13 6.79 -5.95 11.24
C GLN A 13 6.08 -4.67 10.79
N PHE A 14 6.53 -3.53 11.30
CA PHE A 14 5.89 -2.23 11.01
C PHE A 14 4.38 -2.25 11.32
N VAL A 15 4.01 -2.87 12.44
CA VAL A 15 2.62 -3.02 12.86
C VAL A 15 2.07 -1.68 13.34
N GLU A 16 1.05 -1.20 12.64
CA GLU A 16 0.20 -0.12 13.09
C GLU A 16 -1.19 -0.71 13.37
N LYS A 17 -1.58 -0.68 14.64
CA LYS A 17 -2.87 -1.21 15.08
C LYS A 17 -3.60 -0.13 15.86
N VAL A 18 -4.60 0.49 15.24
CA VAL A 18 -5.43 1.51 15.84
C VAL A 18 -6.87 1.02 15.86
N LEU A 19 -7.55 1.18 16.99
CA LEU A 19 -8.96 0.82 17.15
C LEU A 19 -9.81 1.82 16.35
N TRP A 20 -10.47 1.36 15.29
CA TRP A 20 -11.26 2.22 14.41
C TRP A 20 -12.71 2.30 14.86
N VAL A 21 -13.34 1.15 15.09
CA VAL A 21 -14.71 1.07 15.62
C VAL A 21 -14.77 0.03 16.74
N GLU A 22 -14.93 0.52 17.96
CA GLU A 22 -15.02 -0.29 19.19
C GLU A 22 -16.20 -1.28 19.17
N SER A 23 -17.36 -0.85 18.67
CA SER A 23 -18.59 -1.65 18.70
C SER A 23 -18.57 -2.87 17.79
N MET A 24 -17.77 -2.83 16.73
CA MET A 24 -17.64 -3.91 15.75
C MET A 24 -16.30 -4.65 15.86
N GLY A 25 -15.42 -4.23 16.78
CA GLY A 25 -14.08 -4.80 16.92
C GLY A 25 -13.19 -4.59 15.69
N ILE A 26 -13.44 -3.54 14.90
CA ILE A 26 -12.68 -3.22 13.68
C ILE A 26 -11.42 -2.47 14.06
N TYR A 27 -10.28 -2.98 13.59
CA TYR A 27 -8.99 -2.35 13.79
C TYR A 27 -8.46 -1.85 12.45
N TYR A 28 -7.94 -0.62 12.43
CA TYR A 28 -6.99 -0.21 11.42
C TYR A 28 -5.68 -0.94 11.70
N PHE A 29 -5.58 -2.17 11.17
CA PHE A 29 -4.47 -3.07 11.40
C PHE A 29 -3.68 -3.22 10.11
N ASN A 30 -2.55 -2.52 10.05
CA ASN A 30 -1.62 -2.54 8.94
C ASN A 30 -0.31 -3.14 9.39
N ALA A 31 0.26 -4.01 8.58
CA ALA A 31 1.54 -4.63 8.87
C ALA A 31 2.26 -5.05 7.59
N ALA A 32 3.57 -5.20 7.68
CA ALA A 32 4.40 -5.75 6.63
C ALA A 32 4.93 -7.13 7.05
N ASP A 33 4.76 -8.13 6.20
CA ASP A 33 5.32 -9.47 6.34
C ASP A 33 6.20 -9.83 5.12
N GLY A 34 6.85 -10.97 5.19
CA GLY A 34 7.72 -11.45 4.11
C GLY A 34 6.99 -11.70 2.77
N PHE A 35 5.66 -11.88 2.79
CA PHE A 35 4.85 -12.18 1.60
C PHE A 35 4.30 -10.92 0.91
N ASN A 36 3.86 -9.94 1.69
CA ASN A 36 3.32 -8.68 1.21
C ASN A 36 4.44 -7.70 0.82
N LEU A 37 5.64 -7.81 1.41
CA LEU A 37 6.78 -6.96 1.08
C LEU A 37 7.16 -6.94 -0.40
N PRO A 38 7.30 -8.09 -1.09
CA PRO A 38 7.50 -8.13 -2.54
C PRO A 38 6.38 -7.45 -3.32
N MET A 39 5.12 -7.62 -2.89
CA MET A 39 3.96 -7.00 -3.55
C MET A 39 3.99 -5.48 -3.42
N LEU A 40 4.30 -4.97 -2.22
CA LEU A 40 4.47 -3.53 -1.97
C LEU A 40 5.60 -2.94 -2.83
N MET A 41 6.72 -3.66 -2.94
CA MET A 41 7.83 -3.25 -3.79
C MET A 41 7.43 -3.24 -5.28
N LEU A 42 6.71 -4.26 -5.74
CA LEU A 42 6.22 -4.35 -7.12
C LEU A 42 5.25 -3.21 -7.44
N THR A 43 4.29 -2.91 -6.56
CA THR A 43 3.36 -1.79 -6.73
C THR A 43 4.11 -0.46 -6.89
N GLY A 44 5.17 -0.24 -6.10
CA GLY A 44 6.02 0.93 -6.23
C GLY A 44 6.75 1.02 -7.59
N ILE A 45 7.29 -0.10 -8.07
CA ILE A 45 7.96 -0.16 -9.38
C ILE A 45 6.96 0.10 -10.51
N VAL A 46 5.77 -0.51 -10.45
CA VAL A 46 4.70 -0.33 -11.46
C VAL A 46 4.20 1.10 -11.48
N LEU A 47 4.04 1.74 -10.32
CA LEU A 47 3.71 3.17 -10.27
C LEU A 47 4.81 4.01 -10.93
N PHE A 48 6.07 3.76 -10.57
CA PHE A 48 7.21 4.52 -11.09
C PHE A 48 7.31 4.43 -12.61
N THR A 49 7.23 3.22 -13.17
CA THR A 49 7.24 3.03 -14.63
C THR A 49 5.98 3.59 -15.28
N GLY A 50 4.82 3.47 -14.64
CA GLY A 50 3.55 4.03 -15.11
C GLY A 50 3.56 5.55 -15.21
N VAL A 51 4.24 6.26 -14.30
CA VAL A 51 4.40 7.72 -14.40
C VAL A 51 5.36 8.09 -15.54
N LEU A 52 6.43 7.31 -15.73
CA LEU A 52 7.43 7.56 -16.78
C LEU A 52 6.88 7.37 -18.20
N THR A 53 5.85 6.56 -18.40
CA THR A 53 5.26 6.38 -19.74
C THR A 53 4.29 7.49 -20.14
N MET A 54 3.94 8.41 -19.24
CA MET A 54 2.86 9.40 -19.45
C MET A 54 3.33 10.76 -19.97
N TRP A 55 4.41 10.80 -20.76
CA TRP A 55 5.00 12.04 -21.25
C TRP A 55 4.16 12.76 -22.31
N GLU A 56 3.30 12.03 -23.02
CA GLU A 56 2.41 12.58 -24.06
C GLU A 56 1.03 12.99 -23.52
N LEU A 57 0.82 12.92 -22.20
CA LEU A 57 -0.47 13.28 -21.60
C LEU A 57 -0.64 14.81 -21.58
N GLU A 58 -1.45 15.35 -22.49
CA GLU A 58 -1.67 16.80 -22.61
C GLU A 58 -2.98 17.28 -21.99
N VAL A 59 -3.98 16.41 -21.86
CA VAL A 59 -5.34 16.76 -21.42
C VAL A 59 -5.59 16.27 -19.99
N ARG A 60 -6.11 17.15 -19.13
CA ARG A 60 -6.56 16.80 -17.75
C ARG A 60 -5.50 16.12 -16.87
N VAL A 61 -4.24 16.49 -17.07
CA VAL A 61 -3.06 15.90 -16.41
C VAL A 61 -3.19 15.85 -14.88
N LYS A 62 -3.69 16.94 -14.26
CA LYS A 62 -3.83 17.02 -12.80
C LYS A 62 -4.81 15.99 -12.24
N GLU A 63 -5.96 15.85 -12.89
CA GLU A 63 -7.03 14.96 -12.44
C GLU A 63 -6.62 13.50 -12.66
N PHE A 64 -5.96 13.23 -13.79
CA PHE A 64 -5.40 11.92 -14.08
C PHE A 64 -4.44 11.46 -12.97
N PHE A 65 -3.40 12.26 -12.66
CA PHE A 65 -2.45 11.89 -11.62
C PHE A 65 -3.08 11.83 -10.22
N ALA A 66 -4.04 12.70 -9.91
CA ALA A 66 -4.78 12.61 -8.66
C ALA A 66 -5.50 11.26 -8.52
N PHE A 67 -6.20 10.80 -9.56
CA PHE A 67 -6.86 9.49 -9.55
C PHE A 67 -5.86 8.32 -9.58
N THR A 68 -4.73 8.45 -10.28
CA THR A 68 -3.66 7.44 -10.25
C THR A 68 -3.07 7.29 -8.86
N PHE A 69 -2.74 8.38 -8.17
CA PHE A 69 -2.22 8.32 -6.81
C PHE A 69 -3.26 7.78 -5.82
N LEU A 70 -4.53 8.15 -5.98
CA LEU A 70 -5.62 7.61 -5.16
C LEU A 70 -5.80 6.10 -5.37
N LEU A 71 -5.77 5.64 -6.62
CA LEU A 71 -5.82 4.21 -6.95
C LEU A 71 -4.64 3.47 -6.33
N VAL A 72 -3.43 4.01 -6.46
CA VAL A 72 -2.21 3.36 -5.96
C VAL A 72 -2.18 3.33 -4.44
N ALA A 73 -2.64 4.39 -3.77
CA ALA A 73 -2.83 4.40 -2.32
C ALA A 73 -3.79 3.28 -1.88
N GLY A 74 -4.87 3.04 -2.64
CA GLY A 74 -5.77 1.91 -2.43
C GLY A 74 -5.08 0.55 -2.59
N VAL A 75 -4.31 0.37 -3.66
CA VAL A 75 -3.55 -0.88 -3.91
C VAL A 75 -2.53 -1.14 -2.79
N PHE A 76 -1.82 -0.12 -2.32
CA PHE A 76 -0.95 -0.24 -1.15
C PHE A 76 -1.75 -0.64 0.10
N GLY A 77 -2.91 -0.03 0.33
CA GLY A 77 -3.80 -0.36 1.45
C GLY A 77 -4.21 -1.83 1.48
N VAL A 78 -4.63 -2.39 0.35
CA VAL A 78 -5.07 -3.80 0.24
C VAL A 78 -3.95 -4.77 0.61
N PHE A 79 -2.71 -4.50 0.21
CA PHE A 79 -1.58 -5.40 0.52
C PHE A 79 -1.03 -5.24 1.94
N MET A 80 -1.26 -4.10 2.60
CA MET A 80 -0.81 -3.87 3.99
C MET A 80 -1.87 -4.22 5.03
N SER A 81 -3.15 -4.25 4.65
CA SER A 81 -4.24 -4.52 5.58
C SER A 81 -4.23 -5.97 6.05
N MET A 82 -4.37 -6.13 7.37
CA MET A 82 -4.49 -7.42 8.05
C MET A 82 -5.91 -7.63 8.63
N ASP A 83 -6.82 -6.67 8.41
CA ASP A 83 -8.22 -6.76 8.80
C ASP A 83 -9.10 -6.98 7.55
N LEU A 84 -10.06 -7.89 7.66
CA LEU A 84 -11.02 -8.25 6.61
C LEU A 84 -11.94 -7.09 6.21
N PHE A 85 -12.14 -6.10 7.09
CA PHE A 85 -12.98 -4.95 6.76
C PHE A 85 -12.32 -4.00 5.76
N PHE A 86 -10.98 -3.92 5.79
CA PHE A 86 -10.20 -3.00 4.95
C PHE A 86 -9.59 -3.69 3.72
N ILE A 87 -9.75 -5.01 3.56
CA ILE A 87 -9.37 -5.79 2.37
C ILE A 87 -10.52 -5.84 1.36
#